data_AF-A0A1I0TUP3-F1
#
_entry.id   AF-A0A1I0TUP3-F1
#
_cell.length_a   1.000
_cell.length_b   1.000
_cell.length_c   1.000
_cell.angle_alpha   90.00
_cell.angle_beta   90.00
_cell.angle_gamma   90.00
#
_symmetry.space_group_name_H-M   'P 1'
#
loop_
_entity.id
_entity.type
_entity.pdbx_description
1 polymer ?
#
loop_
_entity_poly.entity_id
_entity_poly.type
_entity_poly.pdbx_seq_one_letter_code
_entity_poly.pdbx_strand_id
1 'polypeptide(L)'
;MEELVKYIPQIPENQRYWFVRTNSGEYYENFVNDGFIGIGWNRIELKHLKENRPLEDIVREKYKNENRPNYVANQIKTFCYDIKKGDIVLIPSSKSAYIHFGIVQDDEPYEEDIPIEIENIDEHSEWFFEYEGVCPYRKRRQVKWIKVVRRDNLDPQLYKLIYSQHTISKADGYAEYIDKSLFDFYIKGDKCHFILHVRRKEHIKAHHLIPFMSDLLAIADNNKLGSDNEIDIKVSIQSPGTIELIGGIQNIVIFSLILLTVVGGRFKFFTMEWDTPGIVGRFLEWHRIKRQGQNQEQETNGLTEQQQERLVANAENLDIQMPEQLQKALKAYIEDINKQMSAAAETKSKEEE
;
A
#
# COMPACT_ATOMS: atom_id res chain seq x y z
N MET A 1 -3.65 -22.65 3.66
CA MET A 1 -3.97 -21.65 2.62
C MET A 1 -4.86 -20.56 3.17
N GLU A 2 -6.05 -20.88 3.69
CA GLU A 2 -6.94 -19.90 4.35
C GLU A 2 -6.25 -19.17 5.53
N GLU A 3 -5.43 -19.89 6.30
CA GLU A 3 -4.64 -19.27 7.37
C GLU A 3 -3.56 -18.30 6.86
N LEU A 4 -2.92 -18.57 5.73
CA LEU A 4 -1.92 -17.66 5.14
C LEU A 4 -2.57 -16.34 4.69
N VAL A 5 -3.81 -16.40 4.19
CA VAL A 5 -4.56 -15.23 3.71
C VAL A 5 -4.74 -14.16 4.80
N LYS A 6 -4.80 -14.56 6.08
CA LYS A 6 -4.90 -13.65 7.23
C LYS A 6 -3.69 -12.72 7.39
N TYR A 7 -2.54 -13.11 6.84
CA TYR A 7 -1.29 -12.36 6.90
C TYR A 7 -1.06 -11.49 5.66
N ILE A 8 -1.93 -11.57 4.65
CA ILE A 8 -1.88 -10.73 3.45
C ILE A 8 -2.63 -9.43 3.74
N PRO A 9 -2.07 -8.25 3.40
CA PRO A 9 -2.76 -6.96 3.54
C PRO A 9 -4.14 -6.98 2.88
N GLN A 10 -5.17 -6.59 3.65
CA GLN A 10 -6.55 -6.49 3.21
C GLN A 10 -6.90 -5.02 3.00
N ILE A 11 -7.26 -4.63 1.79
CA ILE A 11 -7.71 -3.28 1.45
C ILE A 11 -9.24 -3.28 1.37
N PRO A 12 -9.95 -2.51 2.22
CA PRO A 12 -11.41 -2.41 2.14
C PRO A 12 -11.88 -1.88 0.78
N GLU A 13 -13.00 -2.40 0.27
CA GLU A 13 -13.56 -1.92 -1.01
C GLU A 13 -14.02 -0.45 -0.96
N ASN A 14 -14.47 -0.02 0.21
CA ASN A 14 -14.91 1.35 0.47
C ASN A 14 -13.76 2.28 0.91
N GLN A 15 -12.50 1.84 0.82
CA GLN A 15 -11.33 2.64 1.16
C GLN A 15 -11.34 3.96 0.38
N ARG A 16 -11.22 5.08 1.10
CA ARG A 16 -11.13 6.42 0.51
C ARG A 16 -9.70 6.92 0.58
N TYR A 17 -9.39 7.80 -0.37
CA TYR A 17 -8.05 8.34 -0.54
C TYR A 17 -8.11 9.85 -0.65
N TRP A 18 -7.19 10.51 0.04
CA TRP A 18 -7.10 11.97 0.08
C TRP A 18 -5.67 12.41 -0.15
N PHE A 19 -5.50 13.50 -0.88
CA PHE A 19 -4.23 14.19 -1.00
C PHE A 19 -4.34 15.53 -0.28
N VAL A 20 -3.47 15.77 0.70
CA VAL A 20 -3.51 16.95 1.55
C VAL A 20 -2.19 17.70 1.41
N ARG A 21 -2.28 18.99 1.05
CA ARG A 21 -1.11 19.85 0.85
C ARG A 21 -0.51 20.28 2.19
N THR A 22 0.80 20.38 2.22
CA THR A 22 1.64 20.77 3.36
C THR A 22 2.15 22.21 3.26
N ASN A 23 1.38 23.08 2.59
CA ASN A 23 1.79 24.44 2.24
C ASN A 23 3.14 24.51 1.51
N SER A 24 3.20 24.01 0.27
CA SER A 24 4.46 23.92 -0.50
C SER A 24 5.59 23.11 0.18
N GLY A 25 5.25 22.29 1.18
CA GLY A 25 6.19 21.48 1.95
C GLY A 25 6.65 22.12 3.26
N GLU A 26 6.20 23.33 3.59
CA GLU A 26 6.57 24.04 4.81
C GLU A 26 6.24 23.24 6.08
N TYR A 27 5.03 22.69 6.17
CA TYR A 27 4.56 21.96 7.36
C TYR A 27 4.67 20.45 7.24
N TYR A 28 5.37 19.96 6.22
CA TYR A 28 5.50 18.53 5.97
C TYR A 28 6.18 17.80 7.14
N GLU A 29 7.28 18.35 7.67
CA GLU A 29 8.02 17.72 8.76
C GLU A 29 7.20 17.68 10.06
N ASN A 30 6.43 18.73 10.38
CA ASN A 30 5.53 18.71 11.55
C ASN A 30 4.47 17.60 11.39
N PHE A 31 3.85 17.50 10.22
CA PHE A 31 2.82 16.50 9.94
C PHE A 31 3.37 15.08 10.10
N VAL A 32 4.57 14.83 9.56
CA VAL A 32 5.24 13.52 9.62
C VAL A 32 5.67 13.18 11.04
N ASN A 33 6.39 14.07 11.71
CA ASN A 33 7.00 13.80 13.02
C ASN A 33 5.96 13.70 14.14
N ASP A 34 4.93 14.55 14.10
CA ASP A 34 3.91 14.60 15.16
C ASP A 34 2.66 13.76 14.81
N GLY A 35 2.63 13.11 13.63
CA GLY A 35 1.58 12.17 13.26
C GLY A 35 0.22 12.81 13.02
N PHE A 36 0.16 13.91 12.25
CA PHE A 36 -1.11 14.57 11.94
C PHE A 36 -1.16 15.18 10.53
N ILE A 37 -2.35 15.57 10.10
CA ILE A 37 -2.59 16.51 8.99
C ILE A 37 -3.45 17.66 9.49
N GLY A 38 -3.32 18.85 8.92
CA GLY A 38 -4.07 20.03 9.36
C GLY A 38 -4.47 20.99 8.24
N ILE A 39 -5.39 21.92 8.56
CA ILE A 39 -5.81 23.02 7.67
C ILE A 39 -5.86 24.38 8.38
N GLY A 40 -5.37 25.43 7.71
CA GLY A 40 -5.13 26.76 8.26
C GLY A 40 -6.32 27.71 8.40
N TRP A 41 -7.56 27.26 8.17
CA TRP A 41 -8.76 28.09 8.36
C TRP A 41 -9.12 28.28 9.85
N ASN A 42 -8.19 28.76 10.68
CA ASN A 42 -8.27 28.72 12.15
C ASN A 42 -9.38 29.58 12.75
N ARG A 43 -9.74 30.71 12.12
CA ARG A 43 -10.84 31.57 12.63
C ARG A 43 -12.17 30.82 12.67
N ILE A 44 -12.32 29.80 11.81
CA ILE A 44 -13.44 28.88 11.81
C ILE A 44 -13.07 27.67 12.67
N GLU A 45 -13.38 27.79 13.95
CA GLU A 45 -13.29 26.70 14.92
C GLU A 45 -14.37 25.64 14.71
N LEU A 46 -14.16 24.42 15.24
CA LEU A 46 -15.09 23.28 15.15
C LEU A 46 -16.48 23.59 15.70
N LYS A 47 -16.60 24.48 16.71
CA LYS A 47 -17.91 24.91 17.24
C LYS A 47 -18.80 25.58 16.17
N HIS A 48 -18.19 26.31 15.23
CA HIS A 48 -18.93 27.01 14.17
C HIS A 48 -19.55 26.03 13.16
N LEU A 49 -19.01 24.80 13.06
CA LEU A 49 -19.56 23.76 12.19
C LEU A 49 -20.91 23.20 12.69
N LYS A 50 -21.25 23.48 13.96
CA LYS A 50 -22.51 23.07 14.60
C LYS A 50 -23.59 24.16 14.53
N GLU A 51 -23.25 25.33 14.00
CA GLU A 51 -24.21 26.43 13.86
C GLU A 51 -25.26 26.11 12.80
N ASN A 52 -26.51 26.53 13.04
CA ASN A 52 -27.61 26.36 12.10
C ASN A 52 -27.61 27.44 11.01
N ARG A 53 -26.47 27.62 10.33
CA ARG A 53 -26.31 28.55 9.20
C ARG A 53 -25.30 27.99 8.19
N PRO A 54 -25.35 28.42 6.91
CA PRO A 54 -24.39 27.97 5.91
C PRO A 54 -22.94 28.36 6.28
N LEU A 55 -22.01 27.41 6.15
CA LEU A 55 -20.61 27.62 6.54
C LEU A 55 -19.94 28.73 5.70
N GLU A 56 -20.30 28.86 4.43
CA GLU A 56 -19.84 29.92 3.54
C GLU A 56 -20.17 31.34 4.06
N ASP A 57 -21.28 31.51 4.79
CA ASP A 57 -21.61 32.79 5.40
C ASP A 57 -20.74 33.07 6.62
N ILE A 58 -20.37 32.03 7.38
CA ILE A 58 -19.40 32.14 8.48
C ILE A 58 -18.02 32.48 7.91
N VAL A 59 -17.65 31.90 6.76
CA VAL A 59 -16.40 32.24 6.06
C VAL A 59 -16.38 33.72 5.69
N ARG A 60 -17.43 34.24 5.05
CA ARG A 60 -17.51 35.67 4.67
C ARG A 60 -17.36 36.62 5.86
N GLU A 61 -17.94 36.24 7.00
CA GLU A 61 -17.88 37.03 8.23
C GLU A 61 -16.45 37.09 8.81
N LYS A 62 -15.78 35.94 8.89
CA LYS A 62 -14.48 35.81 9.56
C LYS A 62 -13.27 36.09 8.66
N TYR A 63 -13.43 35.93 7.34
CA TYR A 63 -12.42 36.15 6.31
C TYR A 63 -12.95 37.14 5.27
N LYS A 64 -13.08 38.42 5.66
CA LYS A 64 -13.69 39.49 4.83
C LYS A 64 -13.02 39.69 3.46
N ASN A 65 -11.75 39.33 3.34
CA ASN A 65 -10.96 39.47 2.10
C ASN A 65 -10.96 38.21 1.22
N GLU A 66 -11.62 37.13 1.65
CA GLU A 66 -11.70 35.88 0.88
C GLU A 66 -12.76 35.97 -0.22
N ASN A 67 -12.32 35.82 -1.46
CA ASN A 67 -13.18 35.96 -2.64
C ASN A 67 -13.88 34.66 -3.03
N ARG A 68 -13.56 33.52 -2.38
CA ARG A 68 -14.10 32.19 -2.67
C ARG A 68 -14.62 31.49 -1.40
N PRO A 69 -15.61 32.06 -0.69
CA PRO A 69 -16.10 31.51 0.58
C PRO A 69 -16.65 30.08 0.46
N ASN A 70 -17.31 29.75 -0.66
CA ASN A 70 -17.80 28.39 -0.93
C ASN A 70 -16.66 27.37 -1.07
N TYR A 71 -15.55 27.76 -1.67
CA TYR A 71 -14.38 26.89 -1.83
C TYR A 71 -13.77 26.58 -0.45
N VAL A 72 -13.59 27.60 0.38
CA VAL A 72 -13.11 27.45 1.76
C VAL A 72 -14.06 26.60 2.60
N ALA A 73 -15.36 26.89 2.55
CA ALA A 73 -16.37 26.11 3.26
C ALA A 73 -16.31 24.62 2.85
N ASN A 74 -16.16 24.33 1.56
CA ASN A 74 -16.03 22.95 1.08
C ASN A 74 -14.74 22.30 1.57
N GLN A 75 -13.60 23.01 1.60
CA GLN A 75 -12.36 22.46 2.17
C GLN A 75 -12.53 22.07 3.64
N ILE A 76 -13.15 22.95 4.43
CA ILE A 76 -13.39 22.71 5.85
C ILE A 76 -14.36 21.54 6.03
N LYS A 77 -15.47 21.50 5.28
CA LYS A 77 -16.43 20.38 5.30
C LYS A 77 -15.75 19.06 4.94
N THR A 78 -14.96 19.04 3.86
CA THR A 78 -14.24 17.83 3.46
C THR A 78 -13.26 17.35 4.53
N PHE A 79 -12.48 18.27 5.11
CA PHE A 79 -11.54 17.91 6.17
C PHE A 79 -12.23 17.36 7.43
N CYS A 80 -13.31 18.01 7.86
CA CYS A 80 -13.95 17.73 9.13
C CYS A 80 -14.99 16.60 9.04
N TYR A 81 -15.64 16.44 7.89
CA TYR A 81 -16.77 15.52 7.71
C TYR A 81 -16.52 14.41 6.69
N ASP A 82 -15.81 14.66 5.60
CA ASP A 82 -15.65 13.64 4.55
C ASP A 82 -14.46 12.71 4.80
N ILE A 83 -13.34 13.22 5.31
CA ILE A 83 -12.20 12.40 5.73
C ILE A 83 -12.62 11.61 6.98
N LYS A 84 -12.47 10.28 6.96
CA LYS A 84 -12.85 9.39 8.05
C LYS A 84 -11.67 8.55 8.53
N LYS A 85 -11.80 8.00 9.75
CA LYS A 85 -10.90 6.99 10.28
C LYS A 85 -10.76 5.83 9.29
N GLY A 86 -9.52 5.38 9.10
CA GLY A 86 -9.19 4.35 8.13
C GLY A 86 -8.90 4.88 6.72
N ASP A 87 -9.25 6.12 6.39
CA ASP A 87 -8.92 6.70 5.09
C ASP A 87 -7.40 6.81 4.89
N ILE A 88 -6.95 6.62 3.65
CA ILE A 88 -5.55 6.85 3.28
C ILE A 88 -5.36 8.31 2.93
N VAL A 89 -4.39 8.96 3.56
CA VAL A 89 -3.96 10.31 3.21
C VAL A 89 -2.55 10.31 2.65
N LEU A 90 -2.36 11.12 1.61
CA LEU A 90 -1.09 11.37 0.97
C LEU A 90 -0.70 12.82 1.23
N ILE A 91 0.54 13.05 1.66
CA ILE A 91 1.08 14.41 1.81
C ILE A 91 2.40 14.56 1.04
N PRO A 92 2.61 15.68 0.32
CA PRO A 92 3.86 15.93 -0.38
C PRO A 92 4.88 16.64 0.53
N SER A 93 6.16 16.32 0.35
CA SER A 93 7.27 17.14 0.86
C SER A 93 7.45 18.40 0.04
N SER A 94 8.44 19.24 0.40
CA SER A 94 8.86 20.36 -0.44
C SER A 94 9.16 19.90 -1.87
N LYS A 95 8.68 20.69 -2.85
CA LYS A 95 8.71 20.39 -4.30
C LYS A 95 8.09 19.04 -4.68
N SER A 96 7.32 18.44 -3.77
CA SER A 96 6.79 17.07 -3.89
C SER A 96 7.88 16.04 -4.19
N ALA A 97 9.08 16.19 -3.61
CA ALA A 97 10.19 15.25 -3.82
C ALA A 97 9.86 13.85 -3.25
N TYR A 98 9.19 13.82 -2.11
CA TYR A 98 8.69 12.63 -1.44
C TYR A 98 7.19 12.77 -1.18
N ILE A 99 6.48 11.64 -1.24
CA ILE A 99 5.07 11.54 -0.84
C ILE A 99 5.00 10.57 0.34
N HIS A 100 4.44 11.04 1.45
CA HIS A 100 4.10 10.22 2.62
C HIS A 100 2.68 9.70 2.49
N PHE A 101 2.48 8.45 2.89
CA PHE A 101 1.18 7.78 2.95
C PHE A 101 0.89 7.45 4.40
N GLY A 102 -0.31 7.78 4.86
CA GLY A 102 -0.75 7.54 6.23
C GLY A 102 -2.21 7.11 6.30
N ILE A 103 -2.56 6.53 7.44
CA ILE A 103 -3.93 6.10 7.75
C ILE A 103 -4.49 7.02 8.83
N VAL A 104 -5.64 7.63 8.58
CA VAL A 104 -6.33 8.47 9.56
C VAL A 104 -6.78 7.61 10.75
N GLN A 105 -6.48 8.04 11.98
CA GLN A 105 -6.69 7.24 13.19
C GLN A 105 -7.92 7.65 14.01
N ASP A 106 -8.35 8.91 13.91
CA ASP A 106 -9.43 9.48 14.71
C ASP A 106 -10.77 9.52 13.98
N ASP A 107 -11.84 9.36 14.77
CA ASP A 107 -13.22 9.37 14.29
C ASP A 107 -13.70 10.79 13.97
N GLU A 108 -13.20 11.79 14.71
CA GLU A 108 -13.52 13.21 14.57
C GLU A 108 -12.25 14.08 14.56
N PRO A 109 -12.27 15.26 13.89
CA PRO A 109 -11.20 16.25 14.01
C PRO A 109 -11.10 16.83 15.41
N TYR A 110 -9.89 17.29 15.76
CA TYR A 110 -9.62 18.04 16.98
C TYR A 110 -8.98 19.39 16.69
N GLU A 111 -8.93 20.24 17.71
CA GLU A 111 -8.23 21.53 17.66
C GLU A 111 -7.05 21.52 18.61
N GLU A 112 -5.86 21.73 18.07
CA GLU A 112 -4.65 21.98 18.83
C GLU A 112 -4.69 23.39 19.44
N ASP A 113 -4.22 23.50 20.67
CA ASP A 113 -3.91 24.78 21.28
C ASP A 113 -2.52 25.21 20.80
N ILE A 114 -2.46 26.29 20.04
CA ILE A 114 -1.21 26.86 19.52
C ILE A 114 -1.01 28.25 20.11
N PRO A 115 0.23 28.64 20.44
CA PRO A 115 0.54 30.01 20.84
C PRO A 115 0.00 31.04 19.83
N ILE A 116 -0.51 32.16 20.35
CA ILE A 116 -1.12 33.22 19.53
C ILE A 116 -0.08 33.89 18.62
N GLU A 117 1.19 33.82 19.02
CA GLU A 117 2.34 34.29 18.28
C GLU A 117 2.53 33.51 16.98
N ILE A 118 2.32 32.19 17.02
CA ILE A 118 2.37 31.32 15.83
C ILE A 118 1.18 31.59 14.91
N GLU A 119 -0.01 31.86 15.47
CA GLU A 119 -1.22 32.12 14.67
C GLU A 119 -1.14 33.42 13.88
N ASN A 120 -0.42 34.43 14.38
CA ASN A 120 -0.27 35.74 13.75
C ASN A 120 1.13 36.00 13.20
N ILE A 121 1.92 34.95 12.95
CA ILE A 121 3.31 35.07 12.49
C ILE A 121 3.44 35.85 11.18
N ASP A 122 2.43 35.77 10.30
CA ASP A 122 2.35 36.54 9.05
C ASP A 122 2.10 38.04 9.27
N GLU A 123 1.48 38.42 10.38
CA GLU A 123 1.19 39.82 10.77
C GLU A 123 2.32 40.41 11.63
N HIS A 124 3.18 39.57 12.22
CA HIS A 124 4.23 39.92 13.17
C HIS A 124 5.58 39.26 12.81
N SER A 125 6.23 39.80 11.78
CA SER A 125 7.51 39.28 11.25
C SER A 125 8.65 39.18 12.30
N GLU A 126 8.57 39.95 13.39
CA GLU A 126 9.48 39.92 14.52
C GLU A 126 9.48 38.58 15.27
N TRP A 127 8.38 37.82 15.22
CA TRP A 127 8.25 36.51 15.87
C TRP A 127 8.74 35.37 14.99
N PHE A 128 9.04 35.65 13.72
CA PHE A 128 9.44 34.64 12.75
C PHE A 128 10.67 33.85 13.21
N PHE A 129 11.65 34.49 13.83
CA PHE A 129 12.89 33.82 14.26
C PHE A 129 12.67 32.80 15.39
N GLU A 130 11.69 33.02 16.26
CA GLU A 130 11.41 32.13 17.41
C GLU A 130 10.49 30.96 17.05
N TYR A 131 9.68 31.11 15.99
CA TYR A 131 8.62 30.16 15.63
C TYR A 131 8.73 29.66 14.17
N GLU A 132 9.87 29.85 13.53
CA GLU A 132 10.13 29.38 12.16
C GLU A 132 9.89 27.86 12.06
N GLY A 133 9.07 27.45 11.09
CA GLY A 133 8.78 26.03 10.84
C GLY A 133 7.80 25.38 11.83
N VAL A 134 7.18 26.15 12.74
CA VAL A 134 6.08 25.64 13.56
C VAL A 134 4.78 25.73 12.76
N CYS A 135 4.04 24.62 12.69
CA CYS A 135 2.78 24.60 11.95
C CYS A 135 1.67 25.36 12.70
N PRO A 136 1.08 26.42 12.11
CA PRO A 136 0.06 27.23 12.76
C PRO A 136 -1.34 26.62 12.64
N TYR A 137 -1.50 25.37 12.21
CA TYR A 137 -2.83 24.81 11.96
C TYR A 137 -3.43 24.22 13.23
N ARG A 138 -4.56 24.78 13.67
CA ARG A 138 -5.29 24.30 14.86
C ARG A 138 -6.11 23.06 14.56
N LYS A 139 -6.88 23.07 13.46
CA LYS A 139 -7.72 21.91 13.10
C LYS A 139 -6.86 20.80 12.53
N ARG A 140 -6.85 19.66 13.21
CA ARG A 140 -5.98 18.52 12.92
C ARG A 140 -6.75 17.20 12.87
N ARG A 141 -6.14 16.22 12.20
CA ARG A 141 -6.50 14.81 12.21
C ARG A 141 -5.26 13.98 12.50
N GLN A 142 -5.36 13.02 13.39
CA GLN A 142 -4.30 12.07 13.72
C GLN A 142 -4.10 11.09 12.58
N VAL A 143 -2.84 10.87 12.21
CA VAL A 143 -2.44 10.03 11.10
C VAL A 143 -1.29 9.14 11.52
N LYS A 144 -1.43 7.84 11.26
CA LYS A 144 -0.33 6.89 11.34
C LYS A 144 0.34 6.79 9.99
N TRP A 145 1.56 7.31 9.86
CA TRP A 145 2.36 7.19 8.65
C TRP A 145 2.84 5.74 8.45
N ILE A 146 2.66 5.21 7.23
CA ILE A 146 2.93 3.81 6.91
C ILE A 146 3.96 3.62 5.80
N LYS A 147 4.17 4.63 4.95
CA LYS A 147 5.14 4.55 3.85
C LYS A 147 5.56 5.94 3.38
N VAL A 148 6.80 6.05 2.90
CA VAL A 148 7.29 7.19 2.13
C VAL A 148 7.87 6.71 0.82
N VAL A 149 7.53 7.41 -0.27
CA VAL A 149 8.02 7.07 -1.61
C VAL A 149 8.53 8.33 -2.30
N ARG A 150 9.68 8.23 -2.98
CA ARG A 150 10.16 9.30 -3.87
C ARG A 150 9.19 9.47 -5.02
N ARG A 151 8.86 10.71 -5.39
CA ARG A 151 7.92 10.99 -6.49
C ARG A 151 8.30 10.28 -7.79
N ASP A 152 9.59 10.24 -8.11
CA ASP A 152 10.07 9.63 -9.36
C ASP A 152 9.95 8.09 -9.38
N ASN A 153 9.61 7.47 -8.23
CA ASN A 153 9.32 6.04 -8.09
C ASN A 153 7.81 5.75 -7.99
N LEU A 154 6.96 6.78 -8.06
CA LEU A 154 5.50 6.63 -8.09
C LEU A 154 5.02 6.38 -9.51
N ASP A 155 3.83 5.79 -9.61
CA ASP A 155 3.14 5.68 -10.89
C ASP A 155 2.91 7.09 -11.49
N PRO A 156 3.30 7.34 -12.76
CA PRO A 156 3.10 8.64 -13.42
C PRO A 156 1.64 9.13 -13.41
N GLN A 157 0.66 8.23 -13.30
CA GLN A 157 -0.75 8.60 -13.18
C GLN A 157 -1.03 9.43 -11.92
N LEU A 158 -0.23 9.26 -10.86
CA LEU A 158 -0.34 10.06 -9.64
C LEU A 158 0.15 11.51 -9.83
N TYR A 159 0.85 11.84 -10.90
CA TYR A 159 1.43 13.19 -11.07
C TYR A 159 0.34 14.26 -11.18
N LYS A 160 -0.79 13.96 -11.82
CA LYS A 160 -1.91 14.91 -11.91
C LYS A 160 -2.49 15.24 -10.53
N LEU A 161 -2.56 14.26 -9.63
CA LEU A 161 -2.93 14.46 -8.23
C LEU A 161 -1.89 15.30 -7.50
N ILE A 162 -0.61 14.94 -7.63
CA ILE A 162 0.53 15.60 -6.96
C ILE A 162 0.69 17.07 -7.39
N TYR A 163 0.33 17.42 -8.63
CA TYR A 163 0.38 18.79 -9.12
C TYR A 163 -0.91 19.59 -8.91
N SER A 164 -1.95 19.00 -8.30
CA SER A 164 -3.22 19.69 -8.03
C SER A 164 -3.05 20.84 -7.02
N GLN A 165 -3.46 22.07 -7.36
CA GLN A 165 -3.25 23.24 -6.49
C GLN A 165 -4.25 23.36 -5.33
N HIS A 166 -5.08 22.33 -5.11
CA HIS A 166 -6.07 22.33 -4.04
C HIS A 166 -5.44 21.89 -2.72
N THR A 167 -5.85 22.52 -1.62
CA THR A 167 -5.39 22.16 -0.26
C THR A 167 -5.72 20.71 0.08
N ILE A 168 -6.91 20.24 -0.33
CA ILE A 168 -7.37 18.87 -0.19
C ILE A 168 -7.94 18.44 -1.54
N SER A 169 -7.51 17.29 -2.03
CA SER A 169 -7.99 16.66 -3.26
C SER A 169 -8.48 15.25 -2.94
N LYS A 170 -9.69 14.92 -3.43
CA LYS A 170 -10.18 13.54 -3.43
C LYS A 170 -9.34 12.71 -4.41
N ALA A 171 -8.82 11.58 -3.94
CA ALA A 171 -7.85 10.76 -4.68
C ALA A 171 -8.38 9.36 -5.05
N ASP A 172 -9.65 9.05 -4.81
CA ASP A 172 -10.24 7.74 -5.13
C ASP A 172 -10.05 7.31 -6.60
N GLY A 173 -10.07 8.27 -7.54
CA GLY A 173 -9.81 7.98 -8.95
C GLY A 173 -8.39 7.47 -9.23
N TYR A 174 -7.51 7.50 -8.24
CA TYR A 174 -6.15 6.99 -8.28
C TYR A 174 -5.92 5.78 -7.35
N ALA A 175 -6.99 5.20 -6.79
CA ALA A 175 -6.92 4.14 -5.77
C ALA A 175 -5.99 2.99 -6.19
N GLU A 176 -6.12 2.48 -7.43
CA GLU A 176 -5.27 1.41 -7.94
C GLU A 176 -3.77 1.76 -7.88
N TYR A 177 -3.40 2.98 -8.26
CA TYR A 177 -2.00 3.42 -8.26
C TYR A 177 -1.47 3.67 -6.84
N ILE A 178 -2.35 4.12 -5.94
CA ILE A 178 -2.02 4.30 -4.52
C ILE A 178 -1.81 2.94 -3.85
N ASP A 179 -2.70 1.99 -4.08
CA ASP A 179 -2.61 0.63 -3.52
C ASP A 179 -1.33 -0.06 -3.95
N LYS A 180 -0.99 0.00 -5.25
CA LYS A 180 0.28 -0.51 -5.81
C LYS A 180 1.52 0.18 -5.22
N SER A 181 1.39 1.47 -4.89
CA SER A 181 2.47 2.21 -4.25
C SER A 181 2.66 1.77 -2.80
N LEU A 182 1.62 1.27 -2.13
CA LEU A 182 1.66 0.78 -0.75
C LEU A 182 2.08 -0.69 -0.67
N PHE A 183 1.48 -1.55 -1.49
CA PHE A 183 1.58 -3.00 -1.40
C PHE A 183 1.86 -3.65 -2.76
N ASP A 184 2.79 -4.60 -2.79
CA ASP A 184 3.11 -5.43 -3.97
C ASP A 184 2.44 -6.83 -3.93
N PHE A 185 1.82 -7.17 -2.81
CA PHE A 185 0.95 -8.32 -2.64
C PHE A 185 -0.16 -8.01 -1.64
N TYR A 186 -1.41 -7.98 -2.10
CA TYR A 186 -2.56 -7.56 -1.29
C TYR A 186 -3.87 -8.17 -1.80
N ILE A 187 -4.91 -8.08 -0.99
CA ILE A 187 -6.28 -8.48 -1.33
C ILE A 187 -7.19 -7.26 -1.29
N LYS A 188 -8.06 -7.13 -2.29
CA LYS A 188 -9.07 -6.09 -2.36
C LYS A 188 -10.36 -6.69 -2.95
N GLY A 189 -11.42 -6.66 -2.17
CA GLY A 189 -12.65 -7.39 -2.50
C GLY A 189 -12.39 -8.89 -2.55
N ASP A 190 -12.79 -9.53 -3.64
CA ASP A 190 -12.60 -10.97 -3.91
C ASP A 190 -11.32 -11.29 -4.72
N LYS A 191 -10.53 -10.26 -5.06
CA LYS A 191 -9.32 -10.39 -5.87
C LYS A 191 -8.05 -10.23 -5.04
N CYS A 192 -7.04 -11.02 -5.37
CA CYS A 192 -5.67 -10.86 -4.89
C CYS A 192 -4.80 -10.30 -6.02
N HIS A 193 -3.96 -9.35 -5.67
CA HIS A 193 -3.02 -8.67 -6.56
C HIS A 193 -1.61 -9.12 -6.22
N PHE A 194 -0.87 -9.58 -7.22
CA PHE A 194 0.53 -10.02 -7.10
C PHE A 194 1.41 -9.27 -8.10
N ILE A 195 2.32 -8.44 -7.59
CA ILE A 195 3.11 -7.50 -8.39
C ILE A 195 4.58 -7.90 -8.37
N LEU A 196 5.08 -8.32 -9.53
CA LEU A 196 6.50 -8.51 -9.76
C LEU A 196 7.14 -7.20 -10.20
N HIS A 197 8.27 -6.85 -9.60
CA HIS A 197 9.04 -5.67 -9.97
C HIS A 197 10.18 -6.06 -10.91
N VAL A 198 10.18 -5.50 -12.13
CA VAL A 198 11.27 -5.62 -13.09
C VAL A 198 12.24 -4.49 -12.83
N ARG A 199 13.39 -4.77 -12.20
CA ARG A 199 14.34 -3.73 -11.77
C ARG A 199 15.48 -3.46 -12.74
N ARG A 200 15.57 -4.26 -13.82
CA ARG A 200 16.56 -4.05 -14.87
C ARG A 200 16.53 -2.57 -15.28
N LYS A 201 17.72 -1.94 -15.35
CA LYS A 201 17.91 -0.53 -15.74
C LYS A 201 18.23 -0.36 -17.23
N GLU A 202 18.67 -1.43 -17.87
CA GLU A 202 18.93 -1.49 -19.31
C GLU A 202 17.68 -1.94 -20.08
N HIS A 203 17.73 -1.80 -21.41
CA HIS A 203 16.70 -2.31 -22.29
C HIS A 203 16.36 -3.79 -22.02
N ILE A 204 15.08 -4.04 -21.79
CA ILE A 204 14.54 -5.39 -21.62
C ILE A 204 14.51 -6.08 -22.98
N LYS A 205 15.26 -7.19 -23.12
CA LYS A 205 15.28 -7.95 -24.36
C LYS A 205 14.03 -8.83 -24.46
N ALA A 206 13.34 -8.77 -25.59
CA ALA A 206 12.11 -9.53 -25.83
C ALA A 206 12.27 -11.05 -25.65
N HIS A 207 13.44 -11.62 -25.98
CA HIS A 207 13.71 -13.05 -25.82
C HIS A 207 13.85 -13.50 -24.35
N HIS A 208 13.93 -12.56 -23.39
CA HIS A 208 13.81 -12.87 -21.96
C HIS A 208 12.39 -12.62 -21.47
N LEU A 209 11.80 -11.49 -21.84
CA LEU A 209 10.47 -11.10 -21.38
C LEU A 209 9.38 -12.05 -21.86
N ILE A 210 9.32 -12.35 -23.16
CA ILE A 210 8.21 -13.14 -23.72
C ILE A 210 8.20 -14.57 -23.15
N PRO A 211 9.33 -15.30 -23.08
CA PRO A 211 9.31 -16.63 -22.48
C PRO A 211 9.04 -16.58 -20.98
N PHE A 212 9.55 -15.57 -20.25
CA PHE A 212 9.20 -15.36 -18.85
C PHE A 212 7.69 -15.24 -18.66
N MET A 213 7.03 -14.36 -19.43
CA MET A 213 5.58 -14.18 -19.38
C MET A 213 4.83 -15.47 -19.75
N SER A 214 5.31 -16.19 -20.77
CA SER A 214 4.74 -17.48 -21.16
C SER A 214 4.83 -18.52 -20.04
N ASP A 215 5.94 -18.56 -19.30
CA ASP A 215 6.13 -19.48 -18.19
C ASP A 215 5.29 -19.10 -16.97
N LEU A 216 5.12 -17.80 -16.69
CA LEU A 216 4.15 -17.33 -15.69
C LEU A 216 2.73 -17.79 -16.05
N LEU A 217 2.30 -17.59 -17.30
CA LEU A 217 0.97 -18.03 -17.74
C LEU A 217 0.82 -19.55 -17.63
N ALA A 218 1.86 -20.33 -17.96
CA ALA A 218 1.82 -21.78 -17.78
C ALA A 218 1.62 -22.20 -16.32
N ILE A 219 2.28 -21.55 -15.35
CA ILE A 219 2.01 -21.81 -13.91
C ILE A 219 0.55 -21.46 -13.60
N ALA A 220 0.09 -20.30 -14.04
CA ALA A 220 -1.26 -19.81 -13.77
C ALA A 220 -2.32 -20.77 -14.34
N ASP A 221 -2.10 -21.25 -15.57
CA ASP A 221 -3.03 -22.11 -16.30
C ASP A 221 -3.07 -23.53 -15.76
N ASN A 222 -1.90 -24.07 -15.44
CA ASN A 222 -1.83 -25.45 -14.98
C ASN A 222 -2.33 -25.61 -13.56
N ASN A 223 -2.36 -24.55 -12.72
CA ASN A 223 -2.69 -24.63 -11.29
C ASN A 223 -4.04 -23.99 -10.91
N LYS A 224 -4.96 -23.86 -11.87
CA LYS A 224 -6.31 -23.33 -11.61
C LYS A 224 -7.09 -24.25 -10.66
N LEU A 225 -7.75 -23.65 -9.67
CA LEU A 225 -8.79 -24.33 -8.88
C LEU A 225 -10.17 -23.89 -9.37
N GLY A 226 -10.87 -24.70 -10.16
CA GLY A 226 -12.26 -24.43 -10.61
C GLY A 226 -12.39 -23.86 -12.03
N SER A 227 -13.63 -23.68 -12.48
CA SER A 227 -13.99 -23.48 -13.90
C SER A 227 -14.09 -22.03 -14.38
N ASP A 228 -14.19 -21.04 -13.50
CA ASP A 228 -14.38 -19.62 -13.86
C ASP A 228 -13.37 -18.76 -13.10
N ASN A 229 -12.14 -18.71 -13.61
CA ASN A 229 -10.97 -18.19 -12.90
C ASN A 229 -9.91 -17.68 -13.87
N GLU A 230 -10.27 -16.67 -14.64
CA GLU A 230 -9.32 -15.91 -15.46
C GLU A 230 -8.40 -15.09 -14.55
N ILE A 231 -7.09 -15.10 -14.88
CA ILE A 231 -6.11 -14.23 -14.23
C ILE A 231 -5.86 -13.08 -15.19
N ASP A 232 -6.22 -11.88 -14.75
CA ASP A 232 -5.91 -10.64 -15.46
C ASP A 232 -4.42 -10.34 -15.30
N ILE A 233 -3.80 -9.80 -16.35
CA ILE A 233 -2.40 -9.37 -16.30
C ILE A 233 -2.26 -7.93 -16.79
N LYS A 234 -1.63 -7.10 -15.96
CA LYS A 234 -1.28 -5.72 -16.29
C LYS A 234 0.25 -5.62 -16.35
N VAL A 235 0.78 -5.16 -17.48
CA VAL A 235 2.23 -5.07 -17.69
C VAL A 235 2.62 -3.64 -18.02
N SER A 236 3.59 -3.14 -17.26
CA SER A 236 4.28 -1.86 -17.53
C SER A 236 5.71 -2.17 -17.95
N ILE A 237 5.95 -2.29 -19.27
CA ILE A 237 7.21 -2.75 -19.90
C ILE A 237 8.30 -1.65 -19.88
N GLN A 238 8.32 -0.82 -18.84
CA GLN A 238 9.39 0.15 -18.64
C GLN A 238 10.55 -0.50 -17.87
N SER A 239 11.71 0.16 -17.90
CA SER A 239 12.92 -0.27 -17.20
C SER A 239 13.32 0.87 -16.25
N PRO A 240 12.92 0.82 -14.95
CA PRO A 240 12.21 -0.27 -14.26
C PRO A 240 10.69 -0.30 -14.56
N GLY A 241 10.04 -1.42 -14.26
CA GLY A 241 8.62 -1.66 -14.57
C GLY A 241 7.97 -2.70 -13.66
N THR A 242 6.70 -3.02 -13.92
CA THR A 242 5.93 -3.99 -13.12
C THR A 242 5.13 -4.95 -13.98
N ILE A 243 4.95 -6.17 -13.47
CA ILE A 243 4.02 -7.17 -13.98
C ILE A 243 3.07 -7.50 -12.83
N GLU A 244 1.80 -7.12 -12.96
CA GLU A 244 0.77 -7.40 -11.97
C GLU A 244 -0.15 -8.51 -12.49
N LEU A 245 -0.31 -9.55 -11.69
CA LEU A 245 -1.31 -10.60 -11.88
C LEU A 245 -2.45 -10.40 -10.87
N ILE A 246 -3.68 -10.43 -11.36
CA ILE A 246 -4.89 -10.21 -10.57
C ILE A 246 -5.85 -11.37 -10.79
N GLY A 247 -6.33 -11.98 -9.72
CA GLY A 247 -7.28 -13.08 -9.83
C GLY A 247 -7.84 -13.50 -8.48
N GLY A 248 -8.62 -14.58 -8.47
CA GLY A 248 -9.19 -15.13 -7.25
C GLY A 248 -8.10 -15.44 -6.21
N ILE A 249 -8.39 -15.14 -4.94
CA ILE A 249 -7.42 -15.18 -3.84
C ILE A 249 -6.63 -16.49 -3.80
N GLN A 250 -7.31 -17.64 -3.84
CA GLN A 250 -6.65 -18.94 -3.75
C GLN A 250 -5.70 -19.20 -4.93
N ASN A 251 -6.10 -18.83 -6.14
CA ASN A 251 -5.30 -19.06 -7.36
C ASN A 251 -4.02 -18.24 -7.33
N ILE A 252 -4.12 -16.96 -6.97
CA ILE A 252 -2.96 -16.07 -6.90
C ILE A 252 -2.01 -16.48 -5.78
N VAL A 253 -2.51 -16.91 -4.62
CA VAL A 253 -1.64 -17.41 -3.54
C VAL A 253 -0.93 -18.70 -3.99
N ILE A 254 -1.62 -19.66 -4.60
CA ILE A 254 -1.01 -20.91 -5.12
C ILE A 254 0.05 -20.58 -6.17
N PHE A 255 -0.30 -19.75 -7.16
CA PHE A 255 0.61 -19.28 -8.18
C PHE A 255 1.87 -18.66 -7.56
N SER A 256 1.70 -17.78 -6.57
CA SER A 256 2.81 -17.09 -5.92
C SER A 256 3.75 -18.04 -5.18
N LEU A 257 3.22 -19.09 -4.55
CA LEU A 257 4.00 -20.11 -3.83
C LEU A 257 4.78 -21.00 -4.79
N ILE A 258 4.16 -21.38 -5.92
CA ILE A 258 4.84 -22.15 -6.96
C ILE A 258 5.95 -21.32 -7.59
N LEU A 259 5.68 -20.08 -7.96
CA LEU A 259 6.67 -19.18 -8.53
C LEU A 259 7.82 -18.95 -7.55
N LEU A 260 7.53 -18.75 -6.26
CA LEU A 260 8.54 -18.62 -5.22
C LEU A 260 9.38 -19.90 -5.08
N THR A 261 8.80 -21.08 -5.27
CA THR A 261 9.54 -22.35 -5.22
C THR A 261 10.51 -22.47 -6.41
N VAL A 262 10.03 -22.17 -7.62
CA VAL A 262 10.84 -22.31 -8.84
C VAL A 262 11.93 -21.24 -8.91
N VAL A 263 11.59 -19.98 -8.65
CA VAL A 263 12.52 -18.84 -8.71
C VAL A 263 13.33 -18.76 -7.42
N GLY A 264 12.69 -18.74 -6.26
CA GLY A 264 13.34 -18.55 -4.96
C GLY A 264 14.23 -19.71 -4.50
N GLY A 265 14.09 -20.92 -5.04
CA GLY A 265 14.99 -22.05 -4.72
C GLY A 265 16.44 -21.88 -5.20
N ARG A 266 16.68 -20.99 -6.19
CA ARG A 266 18.02 -20.71 -6.74
C ARG A 266 18.54 -19.31 -6.41
N PHE A 267 17.64 -18.37 -6.11
CA PHE A 267 18.02 -17.05 -5.61
C PHE A 267 18.18 -17.11 -4.09
N LYS A 268 19.37 -16.76 -3.58
CA LYS A 268 19.56 -16.46 -2.16
C LYS A 268 18.76 -15.20 -1.80
N PHE A 269 17.45 -15.32 -1.64
CA PHE A 269 16.62 -14.28 -1.07
C PHE A 269 16.90 -14.25 0.44
N PHE A 270 17.47 -13.12 0.90
CA PHE A 270 17.81 -12.78 2.28
C PHE A 270 19.03 -13.47 2.92
N THR A 271 19.78 -12.66 3.68
CA THR A 271 20.95 -12.96 4.53
C THR A 271 20.59 -13.77 5.79
N MET A 272 19.54 -14.58 5.73
CA MET A 272 19.05 -15.36 6.85
C MET A 272 18.79 -16.76 6.30
N GLU A 273 19.45 -17.75 6.87
CA GLU A 273 19.21 -19.16 6.57
C GLU A 273 17.83 -19.50 7.13
N TRP A 274 16.80 -19.41 6.30
CA TRP A 274 15.47 -19.86 6.67
C TRP A 274 15.36 -21.35 6.41
N ASP A 275 14.75 -22.07 7.35
CA ASP A 275 14.11 -23.37 7.12
C ASP A 275 12.86 -23.19 6.20
N THR A 276 13.08 -22.69 4.98
CA THR A 276 12.12 -22.68 3.88
C THR A 276 11.57 -24.06 3.48
N PRO A 277 12.21 -25.23 3.74
CA PRO A 277 11.64 -26.52 3.37
C PRO A 277 10.29 -26.81 4.04
N GLY A 278 10.00 -26.25 5.21
CA GLY A 278 8.79 -26.55 5.97
C GLY A 278 7.49 -26.10 5.28
N ILE A 279 7.36 -24.81 4.92
CA ILE A 279 6.13 -24.32 4.26
C ILE A 279 6.05 -24.77 2.82
N VAL A 280 7.14 -24.62 2.07
CA VAL A 280 7.14 -25.00 0.66
C VAL A 280 6.89 -26.49 0.54
N GLY A 281 7.51 -27.31 1.40
CA GLY A 281 7.24 -28.74 1.50
C GLY A 281 5.79 -29.06 1.85
N ARG A 282 5.23 -28.47 2.92
CA ARG A 282 3.82 -28.66 3.30
C ARG A 282 2.84 -28.20 2.21
N PHE A 283 3.16 -27.10 1.51
CA PHE A 283 2.38 -26.62 0.38
C PHE A 283 2.42 -27.59 -0.79
N LEU A 284 3.63 -28.05 -1.18
CA LEU A 284 3.81 -29.02 -2.25
C LEU A 284 3.09 -30.35 -1.92
N GLU A 285 3.14 -30.79 -0.66
CA GLU A 285 2.42 -31.98 -0.18
C GLU A 285 0.90 -31.78 -0.25
N TRP A 286 0.36 -30.68 0.27
CA TRP A 286 -1.06 -30.35 0.17
C TRP A 286 -1.53 -30.26 -1.29
N HIS A 287 -0.75 -29.59 -2.14
CA HIS A 287 -1.06 -29.42 -3.55
C HIS A 287 -1.08 -30.76 -4.28
N ARG A 288 -0.11 -31.64 -3.97
CA ARG A 288 -0.07 -33.02 -4.48
C ARG A 288 -1.30 -33.82 -4.04
N ILE A 289 -1.71 -33.76 -2.77
CA ILE A 289 -2.90 -34.47 -2.25
C ILE A 289 -4.16 -34.02 -2.98
N LYS A 290 -4.37 -32.71 -3.17
CA LYS A 290 -5.56 -32.20 -3.88
C LYS A 290 -5.63 -32.63 -5.34
N ARG A 291 -4.49 -32.93 -5.98
CA ARG A 291 -4.44 -33.40 -7.38
C ARG A 291 -4.53 -34.91 -7.57
N GLN A 292 -4.34 -35.73 -6.53
CA GLN A 292 -4.44 -37.19 -6.66
C GLN A 292 -5.83 -37.69 -7.13
N GLY A 293 -6.86 -36.84 -7.15
CA GLY A 293 -8.15 -37.14 -7.79
C GLY A 293 -8.18 -37.01 -9.33
N GLN A 294 -7.10 -36.55 -9.97
CA GLN A 294 -6.97 -36.36 -11.42
C GLN A 294 -5.72 -37.11 -11.93
N ASN A 295 -5.93 -38.19 -12.69
CA ASN A 295 -4.90 -39.16 -13.15
C ASN A 295 -3.82 -38.56 -14.09
N GLN A 296 -2.93 -37.69 -13.62
CA GLN A 296 -1.72 -37.32 -14.36
C GLN A 296 -0.50 -37.16 -13.43
N GLU A 297 0.60 -37.84 -13.79
CA GLU A 297 1.97 -37.60 -13.31
C GLU A 297 2.49 -36.24 -13.83
N GLN A 298 1.80 -35.15 -13.51
CA GLN A 298 2.29 -33.80 -13.78
C GLN A 298 3.14 -33.32 -12.60
N GLU A 299 4.27 -32.69 -12.90
CA GLU A 299 5.11 -32.01 -11.90
C GLU A 299 4.24 -31.09 -11.03
N THR A 300 4.54 -30.99 -9.73
CA THR A 300 3.73 -30.26 -8.74
C THR A 300 3.54 -28.77 -9.06
N ASN A 301 4.35 -28.21 -9.95
CA ASN A 301 4.30 -26.82 -10.41
C ASN A 301 3.68 -26.64 -11.80
N GLY A 302 3.43 -27.72 -12.56
CA GLY A 302 2.91 -27.67 -13.92
C GLY A 302 3.89 -27.17 -14.98
N LEU A 303 5.20 -27.15 -14.71
CA LEU A 303 6.23 -26.75 -15.66
C LEU A 303 7.17 -27.94 -15.92
N THR A 304 7.67 -28.08 -17.14
CA THR A 304 8.79 -29.01 -17.40
C THR A 304 10.09 -28.48 -16.79
N GLU A 305 11.06 -29.35 -16.51
CA GLU A 305 12.41 -28.94 -16.07
C GLU A 305 13.01 -27.82 -16.94
N GLN A 306 12.87 -27.92 -18.27
CA GLN A 306 13.35 -26.90 -19.21
C GLN A 306 12.65 -25.55 -19.02
N GLN A 307 11.34 -25.54 -18.74
CA GLN A 307 10.61 -24.32 -18.44
C GLN A 307 11.03 -23.71 -17.11
N GLN A 308 11.31 -24.53 -16.10
CA GLN A 308 11.79 -24.06 -14.80
C GLN A 308 13.15 -23.38 -14.94
N GLU A 309 14.10 -24.00 -15.64
CA GLU A 309 15.41 -23.41 -15.89
C GLU A 309 15.31 -22.10 -16.67
N ARG A 310 14.46 -22.07 -17.70
CA ARG A 310 14.21 -20.86 -18.49
C ARG A 310 13.56 -19.76 -17.66
N LEU A 311 12.59 -20.09 -16.81
CA LEU A 311 11.92 -19.13 -15.94
C LEU A 311 12.91 -18.49 -14.97
N VAL A 312 13.78 -19.29 -14.35
CA VAL A 312 14.84 -18.79 -13.46
C VAL A 312 15.81 -17.89 -14.23
N ALA A 313 16.35 -18.35 -15.35
CA ALA A 313 17.31 -17.59 -16.14
C ALA A 313 16.72 -16.26 -16.63
N ASN A 314 15.45 -16.25 -17.04
CA ASN A 314 14.79 -15.02 -17.46
C ASN A 314 14.42 -14.10 -16.29
N ALA A 315 14.05 -14.66 -15.12
CA ALA A 315 13.85 -13.87 -13.91
C ALA A 315 15.14 -13.15 -13.49
N GLU A 316 16.29 -13.81 -13.59
CA GLU A 316 17.62 -13.21 -13.36
C GLU A 316 17.91 -12.11 -14.37
N ASN A 317 17.70 -12.38 -15.65
CA ASN A 317 17.92 -11.39 -16.71
C ASN A 317 17.01 -10.17 -16.57
N LEU A 318 15.77 -10.34 -16.10
CA LEU A 318 14.84 -9.25 -15.88
C LEU A 318 15.07 -8.55 -14.53
N ASP A 319 15.96 -9.06 -13.68
CA ASP A 319 16.14 -8.64 -12.28
C ASP A 319 14.78 -8.53 -11.57
N ILE A 320 14.05 -9.66 -11.59
CA ILE A 320 12.73 -9.77 -10.96
C ILE A 320 12.90 -9.74 -9.45
N GLN A 321 12.27 -8.76 -8.83
CA GLN A 321 12.04 -8.75 -7.39
C GLN A 321 10.65 -9.32 -7.08
N MET A 322 10.66 -10.37 -6.25
CA MET A 322 9.45 -10.94 -5.66
C MET A 322 8.80 -9.97 -4.68
N PRO A 323 7.47 -10.01 -4.51
CA PRO A 323 6.78 -9.12 -3.59
C PRO A 323 7.30 -9.24 -2.16
N GLU A 324 7.59 -8.11 -1.51
CA GLU A 324 7.99 -8.06 -0.11
C GLU A 324 6.83 -8.46 0.82
N GLN A 325 5.60 -8.11 0.45
CA GLN A 325 4.41 -8.37 1.27
C GLN A 325 4.12 -9.87 1.31
N LEU A 326 4.37 -10.61 0.22
CA LEU A 326 4.31 -12.08 0.23
C LEU A 326 5.33 -12.66 1.21
N GLN A 327 6.56 -12.18 1.19
CA GLN A 327 7.62 -12.65 2.08
C GLN A 327 7.26 -12.38 3.56
N LYS A 328 6.75 -11.18 3.86
CA LYS A 328 6.27 -10.81 5.20
C LYS A 328 5.09 -11.67 5.64
N ALA A 329 4.14 -11.95 4.75
CA ALA A 329 2.99 -12.80 5.05
C ALA A 329 3.42 -14.24 5.37
N LEU A 330 4.33 -14.80 4.57
CA LEU A 330 4.90 -16.13 4.82
C LEU A 330 5.68 -16.18 6.13
N LYS A 331 6.46 -15.13 6.46
CA LYS A 331 7.16 -15.01 7.74
C LYS A 331 6.23 -15.18 8.93
N ALA A 332 5.22 -14.33 8.98
CA ALA A 332 4.30 -14.26 10.10
C ALA A 332 3.53 -15.57 10.25
N TYR A 333 3.15 -16.19 9.14
CA TYR A 333 2.48 -17.49 9.13
C TYR A 333 3.38 -18.63 9.66
N ILE A 334 4.68 -18.67 9.32
CA ILE A 334 5.63 -19.65 9.89
C ILE A 334 5.77 -19.47 11.39
N GLU A 335 5.98 -18.24 11.83
CA GLU A 335 6.18 -17.92 13.25
C GLU A 335 4.98 -18.35 14.08
N ASP A 336 3.76 -18.13 13.58
CA ASP A 336 2.52 -18.55 14.23
C ASP A 336 2.38 -20.08 14.28
N ILE A 337 2.64 -20.79 13.17
CA ILE A 337 2.65 -22.26 13.15
C ILE A 337 3.62 -22.83 14.18
N ASN A 338 4.85 -22.31 14.21
CA ASN A 338 5.89 -22.83 15.10
C ASN A 338 5.49 -22.62 16.56
N LYS A 339 4.89 -21.47 16.89
CA LYS A 339 4.38 -21.17 18.21
C LYS A 339 3.22 -22.09 18.62
N GLN A 340 2.33 -22.43 17.70
CA GLN A 340 1.25 -23.38 17.95
C GLN A 340 1.78 -24.80 18.19
N MET A 341 2.77 -25.23 17.39
CA MET A 341 3.40 -26.55 17.55
C MET A 341 4.16 -26.66 18.88
N SER A 342 4.89 -25.62 19.31
CA SER A 342 5.57 -25.62 20.60
C SER A 342 4.59 -25.67 21.77
N ALA A 343 3.50 -24.90 21.72
CA ALA A 343 2.47 -24.91 22.75
C ALA A 343 1.75 -26.27 22.85
N ALA A 344 1.50 -26.93 21.72
CA ALA A 344 0.90 -28.26 21.69
C ALA A 344 1.83 -29.34 22.29
N ALA A 345 3.15 -29.22 22.08
CA ALA A 345 4.13 -30.12 22.67
C ALA A 345 4.23 -29.97 24.19
N GLU A 346 4.21 -28.74 24.71
CA GLU A 346 4.22 -28.44 26.16
C GLU A 346 2.94 -28.89 26.88
N THR A 347 1.81 -28.90 26.18
CA THR A 347 0.53 -29.35 26.74
C THR A 347 0.49 -30.88 26.85
N LYS A 348 0.99 -31.60 25.84
CA LYS A 348 1.11 -33.06 25.88
C LYS A 348 2.06 -33.56 26.96
N SER A 349 3.19 -32.88 27.19
CA SER A 349 4.12 -33.26 28.25
C SER A 349 3.56 -33.06 29.67
N LYS A 350 2.54 -32.21 29.84
CA LYS A 350 1.88 -31.97 31.14
C LYS A 350 0.69 -32.89 31.40
N GLU A 351 0.16 -33.55 30.37
CA GLU A 351 -0.90 -34.56 30.51
C GLU A 351 -0.34 -35.98 30.72
N GLU A 352 0.97 -36.16 30.48
CA GLU A 352 1.71 -37.42 30.68
C GLU A 352 2.46 -37.50 32.03
N GLU A 353 2.43 -36.42 32.84
CA GLU A 353 2.82 -36.38 34.26
C GLU A 353 1.57 -36.41 35.17
#